data_AF-A0A424PE07-F1
#
_entry.id   AF-A0A424PE07-F1
#
_cell.length_a   1.000
_cell.length_b   1.000
_cell.length_c   1.000
_cell.angle_alpha   90.00
_cell.angle_beta   90.00
_cell.angle_gamma   90.00
#
_symmetry.space_group_name_H-M   'P 1'
#
loop_
_entity.id
_entity.type
_entity.pdbx_description
1 polymer ?
#
loop_
_entity_poly.entity_id
_entity_poly.type
_entity_poly.pdbx_seq_one_letter_code
_entity_poly.pdbx_strand_id
1 'polypeptide(L)'
;MIRVFLFLFFLISVCCSKQEECVIIRNKEEMKGDYYFYFRPNYFPNSQLNNIGGNGLTTDFASGKVSQEIYDQYEVGDEYCF
;
A
#
# COMPACT_ATOMS: atom_id res chain seq x y z
N MET A 1 -24.96 29.45 25.62
CA MET A 1 -24.56 29.50 24.20
C MET A 1 -23.25 28.75 23.90
N ILE A 2 -22.21 28.89 24.73
CA ILE A 2 -20.90 28.19 24.56
C ILE A 2 -20.97 26.65 24.46
N ARG A 3 -21.90 26.00 25.19
CA ARG A 3 -22.05 24.54 25.18
C ARG A 3 -22.47 23.95 23.82
N VAL A 4 -23.20 24.72 23.00
CA VAL A 4 -23.62 24.31 21.66
C VAL A 4 -22.45 24.34 20.68
N PHE A 5 -21.54 25.32 20.84
CA PHE A 5 -20.36 25.46 20.00
C PHE A 5 -19.36 24.30 20.18
N LEU A 6 -19.22 23.77 21.40
CA LEU A 6 -18.37 22.62 21.70
C LEU A 6 -18.88 21.33 21.05
N PHE A 7 -20.21 21.15 20.99
CA PHE A 7 -20.82 20.00 20.31
C PHE A 7 -20.62 20.04 18.80
N LEU A 8 -20.67 21.24 18.21
CA LEU A 8 -20.45 21.42 16.78
C LEU A 8 -19.01 21.08 16.37
N PHE A 9 -18.02 21.39 17.22
CA PHE A 9 -16.61 21.08 16.96
C PHE A 9 -16.32 19.56 16.98
N PHE A 10 -17.04 18.80 17.81
CA PHE A 10 -16.89 17.34 17.89
C PHE A 10 -17.41 16.60 16.65
N LEU A 11 -18.43 17.14 15.97
CA LEU A 11 -19.03 16.51 14.79
C LEU A 11 -18.17 16.65 13.52
N ILE A 12 -17.34 17.69 13.43
CA ILE A 12 -16.50 17.95 12.23
C ILE A 12 -15.28 17.01 12.20
N SER A 13 -14.81 16.54 13.35
CA SER A 13 -13.66 15.62 13.46
C SER A 13 -13.94 14.18 13.03
N VAL A 14 -15.20 13.77 12.89
CA VAL A 14 -15.57 12.37 12.57
C VAL A 14 -15.77 12.14 11.05
N CYS A 15 -15.81 13.20 10.24
CA CYS A 15 -16.16 13.09 8.82
C CYS A 15 -14.97 12.85 7.87
N CYS A 16 -13.78 12.51 8.40
CA CYS A 16 -12.64 12.13 7.57
C CYS A 16 -12.63 10.62 7.34
N SER A 17 -13.64 10.09 6.64
CA SER A 17 -13.54 8.76 6.05
C SER A 17 -12.70 8.88 4.78
N LYS A 18 -11.39 8.63 4.89
CA LYS A 18 -10.60 8.36 3.68
C LYS A 18 -11.25 7.18 2.99
N GLN A 19 -11.49 7.29 1.68
CA GLN A 19 -11.85 6.14 0.88
C GLN A 19 -10.63 5.24 0.86
N GLU A 20 -10.66 4.21 1.70
CA GLU A 20 -9.63 3.18 1.74
C GLU A 20 -9.76 2.37 0.45
N GLU A 21 -8.69 2.32 -0.33
CA GLU A 21 -8.63 1.45 -1.51
C GLU A 21 -8.10 0.09 -1.06
N CYS A 22 -8.94 -0.95 -1.22
CA CYS A 22 -8.59 -2.32 -0.85
C CYS A 22 -8.16 -3.13 -2.09
N VAL A 23 -7.09 -3.88 -1.95
CA VAL A 23 -6.49 -4.71 -3.00
C VAL A 23 -6.13 -6.10 -2.48
N ILE A 24 -6.13 -7.10 -3.36
CA ILE A 24 -5.70 -8.45 -3.00
C ILE A 24 -4.18 -8.57 -3.19
N ILE A 25 -3.48 -9.00 -2.15
CA ILE A 25 -2.05 -9.32 -2.20
C ILE A 25 -1.88 -10.56 -3.09
N ARG A 26 -1.20 -10.40 -4.22
CA ARG A 26 -0.90 -11.49 -5.16
C ARG A 26 0.48 -12.09 -4.95
N ASN A 27 1.42 -11.28 -4.47
CA ASN A 27 2.75 -11.75 -4.10
C ASN A 27 3.37 -10.85 -3.02
N LYS A 28 4.37 -11.37 -2.34
CA LYS A 28 5.15 -10.72 -1.30
C LYS A 28 6.64 -10.88 -1.58
N GLU A 29 7.43 -9.83 -1.44
CA GLU A 29 8.89 -9.92 -1.57
C GLU A 29 9.62 -9.08 -0.53
N GLU A 30 10.71 -9.63 0.00
CA GLU A 30 11.70 -8.92 0.78
C GLU A 30 12.95 -8.68 -0.08
N MET A 31 13.35 -7.43 -0.23
CA MET A 31 14.57 -7.05 -0.95
C MET A 31 15.41 -6.12 -0.08
N LYS A 32 16.60 -6.59 0.34
CA LYS A 32 17.59 -5.79 1.10
C LYS A 32 17.01 -5.15 2.38
N GLY A 33 16.11 -5.83 3.08
CA GLY A 33 15.46 -5.34 4.30
C GLY A 33 14.25 -4.43 4.06
N ASP A 34 13.83 -4.24 2.81
CA ASP A 34 12.58 -3.61 2.46
C ASP A 34 11.53 -4.66 2.08
N TYR A 35 10.26 -4.39 2.42
CA TYR A 35 9.16 -5.33 2.28
C TYR A 35 8.09 -4.79 1.32
N TYR A 36 7.66 -5.62 0.37
CA TYR A 36 6.77 -5.21 -0.72
C TYR A 36 5.59 -6.17 -0.89
N PHE A 37 4.40 -5.61 -1.09
CA PHE A 37 3.23 -6.31 -1.61
C PHE A 37 3.06 -6.03 -3.10
N TYR A 38 2.67 -7.04 -3.86
CA TYR A 38 2.37 -6.93 -5.29
C TYR A 38 0.91 -7.32 -5.54
N PHE A 39 0.18 -6.47 -6.25
CA PHE A 39 -1.28 -6.62 -6.40
C PHE A 39 -1.70 -7.08 -7.81
N ARG A 40 -0.80 -7.04 -8.80
CA ARG A 40 -1.06 -7.47 -10.19
C ARG A 40 -0.45 -8.85 -10.51
N PRO A 41 -1.13 -9.69 -11.31
CA PRO A 41 -0.70 -11.05 -11.62
C PRO A 41 0.54 -11.16 -12.54
N ASN A 42 0.92 -10.09 -13.26
CA ASN A 42 2.09 -10.09 -14.15
C ASN A 42 3.39 -9.67 -13.45
N TYR A 43 3.53 -9.95 -12.15
CA TYR A 43 4.79 -9.75 -11.46
C TYR A 43 5.75 -10.88 -11.82
N PHE A 44 6.58 -10.67 -12.84
CA PHE A 44 7.73 -11.52 -13.09
C PHE A 44 8.94 -10.91 -12.35
N PRO A 45 9.50 -11.58 -11.34
CA PRO A 45 10.79 -11.20 -10.81
C PRO A 45 11.83 -11.50 -11.90
N ASN A 46 12.15 -10.48 -12.69
CA ASN A 46 13.15 -10.62 -13.75
C ASN A 46 14.48 -10.99 -13.07
N SER A 47 14.92 -12.23 -13.19
CA SER A 47 16.23 -12.70 -12.72
C SER A 47 17.39 -12.12 -13.55
N GLN A 48 17.17 -11.02 -14.27
CA GLN A 48 18.16 -10.37 -15.12
C GLN A 48 18.51 -9.01 -14.54
N LEU A 49 19.57 -9.03 -13.75
CA LEU A 49 20.41 -7.91 -13.41
C LEU A 49 21.05 -7.38 -14.71
N ASN A 50 20.32 -6.62 -15.52
CA ASN A 50 20.86 -5.96 -16.70
C ASN A 50 20.97 -4.46 -16.45
N ASN A 51 22.20 -4.04 -16.17
CA ASN A 51 22.69 -2.71 -16.50
C ASN A 51 22.28 -2.38 -17.94
N ILE A 52 21.73 -1.18 -18.17
CA ILE A 52 21.97 -0.26 -19.31
C ILE A 52 20.85 0.78 -19.30
N GLY A 53 21.25 2.06 -19.27
CA GLY A 53 20.35 3.20 -19.31
C GLY A 53 19.45 3.19 -20.54
N GLY A 54 18.18 3.48 -20.32
CA GLY A 54 17.18 3.64 -21.38
C GLY A 54 15.85 4.05 -20.76
N ASN A 55 15.33 5.19 -21.20
CA ASN A 55 14.13 5.86 -20.73
C ASN A 55 12.96 4.94 -20.36
N GLY A 56 12.38 5.18 -19.19
CA GLY A 56 11.03 4.72 -18.83
C GLY A 56 11.03 3.90 -17.57
N LEU A 57 10.92 4.56 -16.41
CA LEU A 57 10.41 3.94 -15.20
C LEU A 57 9.01 3.39 -15.55
N THR A 58 8.89 2.10 -15.85
CA THR A 58 7.58 1.48 -16.05
C THR A 58 6.91 1.44 -14.69
N THR A 59 6.06 2.44 -14.46
CA THR A 59 5.15 2.66 -13.33
C THR A 59 4.10 1.55 -13.14
N ASP A 60 4.28 0.39 -13.77
CA ASP A 60 3.20 -0.57 -14.05
C ASP A 60 3.16 -1.74 -13.08
N PHE A 61 4.10 -1.81 -12.14
CA PHE A 61 4.00 -2.73 -11.02
C PHE A 61 3.24 -2.01 -9.91
N ALA A 62 1.95 -2.32 -9.78
CA ALA A 62 1.17 -1.93 -8.61
C ALA A 62 1.73 -2.68 -7.39
N SER A 63 2.78 -2.11 -6.81
CA SER A 63 3.43 -2.58 -5.60
C SER A 63 3.38 -1.52 -4.52
N GLY A 64 3.23 -1.97 -3.28
CA GLY A 64 3.23 -1.12 -2.09
C GLY A 64 4.37 -1.54 -1.18
N LYS A 65 5.27 -0.61 -0.85
CA LYS A 65 6.25 -0.82 0.22
C LYS A 65 5.54 -0.73 1.57
N VAL A 66 5.77 -1.72 2.43
CA VAL A 66 5.20 -1.80 3.77
C VAL A 66 6.31 -1.96 4.80
N SER A 67 5.98 -1.77 6.08
CA SER A 67 6.90 -2.11 7.15
C SER A 67 6.98 -3.63 7.33
N GLN A 68 8.00 -4.11 8.05
CA GLN A 68 8.14 -5.53 8.35
C GLN A 68 6.92 -6.06 9.13
N GLU A 69 6.43 -5.29 10.09
CA GLU A 69 5.32 -5.72 10.94
C GLU A 69 4.04 -5.93 10.12
N ILE A 70 3.74 -5.03 9.18
CA ILE A 70 2.62 -5.18 8.24
C ILE A 70 2.89 -6.36 7.30
N TYR A 71 4.11 -6.50 6.80
CA TYR A 71 4.47 -7.62 5.94
C TYR A 71 4.22 -8.96 6.62
N ASP A 72 4.59 -9.11 7.89
CA ASP A 72 4.45 -10.36 8.65
C ASP A 72 2.99 -10.65 9.04
N GLN A 73 2.11 -9.64 9.05
CA GLN A 73 0.69 -9.77 9.41
C GLN A 73 -0.22 -10.28 8.29
N TYR A 74 0.17 -10.11 7.02
CA TYR A 74 -0.67 -10.44 5.87
C TYR A 74 -0.06 -11.58 5.04
N GLU A 75 -0.89 -12.41 4.46
CA GLU A 75 -0.51 -13.49 3.56
C GLU A 75 -0.86 -13.20 2.10
N VAL A 76 -0.29 -13.99 1.18
CA VAL A 76 -0.70 -13.93 -0.23
C VAL A 76 -2.13 -14.46 -0.35
N GLY A 77 -3.02 -13.66 -0.91
CA GLY A 77 -4.46 -13.91 -0.98
C GLY A 77 -5.28 -13.00 -0.08
N ASP A 78 -4.65 -12.35 0.91
CA ASP A 78 -5.34 -11.44 1.81
C ASP A 78 -5.69 -10.12 1.11
N GLU A 79 -6.76 -9.49 1.61
CA GLU A 79 -7.14 -8.12 1.25
C GLU A 79 -6.38 -7.13 2.13
N TYR A 80 -5.76 -6.13 1.50
CA TYR A 80 -5.03 -5.06 2.15
C TYR A 80 -5.58 -3.72 1.70
N CYS A 81 -5.94 -2.86 2.66
CA CYS A 81 -6.51 -1.54 2.42
C CYS A 81 -5.51 -0.45 2.83
N PHE A 82 -5.40 0.62 2.02
CA PHE A 82 -4.44 1.71 2.23
C PHE A 82 -5.01 3.09 1.89
#